data_AF-A0A356KCF9-F1
#
_entry.id   AF-A0A356KCF9-F1
#
_cell.length_a   1.000
_cell.length_b   1.000
_cell.length_c   1.000
_cell.angle_alpha   90.00
_cell.angle_beta   90.00
_cell.angle_gamma   90.00
#
_symmetry.space_group_name_H-M   'P 1'
#
loop_
_entity.id
_entity.type
_entity.pdbx_description
1 polymer ?
#
loop_
_entity_poly.entity_id
_entity_poly.type
_entity_poly.pdbx_seq_one_letter_code
_entity_poly.pdbx_strand_id
1 'polypeptide(L)'
;RLQRAKDWLDERLPGVPPGVAVMVMRYDRRPEILLPHSFDRRAVRRALEEVEVRPLESEPRAALELARRLAALEAPATIWHLTDRPAEADAPPADLAPVGSASEAPVASGAAPDPPAGDLAQVSVETINLGLAQPTNVGITTLQLRPQPLEHGKAEAFIELQAAPVGDAPLETQLELLREGELVLLQSLSVPPGGTERLIVPVDASQGPTVTIRLRTEGDVLASDDVVHARVPEARAIRAAWVTPPKTADPFTQLALSAISEMGQLEVFQVAPDKWPLTPNDGRPFDVVIFDQWLPETWDESLQAIVIDPPRSLGPLRSSRLERPLPLDTLRAVDERHPILYGVASGRVSLLQTVVLEAG
;
A
#
# COMPACT_ATOMS: atom_id res chain seq x y z
N ARG A 1 17.08 21.47 6.68
CA ARG A 1 17.67 21.15 8.01
C ARG A 1 19.16 20.85 7.90
N LEU A 2 19.56 19.89 7.06
CA LEU A 2 20.98 19.57 6.83
C LEU A 2 21.82 20.79 6.42
N GLN A 3 21.34 21.63 5.50
CA GLN A 3 22.06 22.85 5.12
C GLN A 3 22.31 23.77 6.32
N ARG A 4 21.28 24.03 7.14
CA ARG A 4 21.43 24.80 8.39
C ARG A 4 22.44 24.19 9.36
N ALA A 5 22.57 22.85 9.38
CA ALA A 5 23.60 22.15 10.15
C ALA A 5 25.00 22.48 9.63
N LYS A 6 25.18 22.43 8.30
CA LYS A 6 26.44 22.77 7.63
C LYS A 6 26.81 24.23 7.86
N ASP A 7 25.86 25.15 7.71
CA ASP A 7 26.06 26.59 7.93
C ASP A 7 26.52 26.87 9.38
N TRP A 8 25.85 26.25 10.36
CA TRP A 8 26.23 26.38 11.78
C TRP A 8 27.64 25.86 12.05
N LEU A 9 28.03 24.74 11.43
CA LEU A 9 29.37 24.19 11.55
C LEU A 9 30.41 25.09 10.88
N ASP A 10 30.12 25.67 9.73
CA ASP A 10 31.02 26.58 9.03
C ASP A 10 31.26 27.89 9.79
N GLU A 11 30.27 28.37 10.54
CA GLU A 11 30.42 29.52 11.45
C GLU A 11 31.30 29.19 12.67
N ARG A 12 31.21 27.96 13.19
CA ARG A 12 31.85 27.58 14.46
C ARG A 12 33.23 26.96 14.31
N LEU A 13 33.49 26.23 13.23
CA LEU A 13 34.78 25.60 12.94
C LEU A 13 35.98 26.55 12.96
N PRO A 14 35.90 27.81 12.47
CA PRO A 14 36.99 28.78 12.56
C PRO A 14 37.38 29.13 14.00
N GLY A 15 36.46 28.97 14.97
CA GLY A 15 36.72 29.19 16.39
C GLY A 15 37.47 28.05 17.08
N VAL A 16 37.62 26.89 16.43
CA VAL A 16 38.35 25.75 16.99
C VAL A 16 39.86 25.98 16.85
N PRO A 17 40.64 25.94 17.96
CA PRO A 17 42.08 26.15 17.91
C PRO A 17 42.78 25.23 16.90
N PRO A 18 43.83 25.68 16.19
CA PRO A 18 44.48 24.90 15.14
C PRO A 18 45.16 23.62 15.66
N GLY A 19 45.47 23.55 16.95
CA GLY A 19 46.04 22.37 17.61
C GLY A 19 45.01 21.34 18.09
N VAL A 20 43.72 21.52 17.79
CA VAL A 20 42.65 20.58 18.19
C VAL A 20 42.18 19.81 16.97
N ALA A 21 42.33 18.48 17.03
CA ALA A 21 41.84 17.57 16.01
C ALA A 21 40.32 17.54 15.99
N VAL A 22 39.74 17.35 14.80
CA VAL A 22 38.29 17.20 14.62
C VAL A 22 38.01 15.89 13.89
N MET A 23 36.96 15.21 14.33
CA MET A 23 36.41 14.00 13.72
C MET A 23 35.00 14.30 13.25
N VAL A 24 34.62 13.77 12.07
CA VAL A 24 33.28 13.92 11.51
C VAL A 24 32.60 12.56 11.50
N MET A 25 31.44 12.48 12.15
CA MET A 25 30.60 11.28 12.19
C MET A 25 29.21 11.63 11.66
N ARG A 26 28.66 10.76 10.81
CA ARG A 26 27.23 10.78 10.46
C ARG A 26 26.54 9.57 11.06
N TYR A 27 25.23 9.63 11.22
CA TYR A 27 24.45 8.47 11.65
C TYR A 27 23.06 8.45 11.01
N ASP A 28 22.63 7.25 10.65
CA ASP A 28 21.24 6.89 10.38
C ASP A 28 20.87 5.76 11.37
N ARG A 29 20.61 4.55 10.90
CA ARG A 29 20.53 3.34 11.73
C ARG A 29 21.89 2.90 12.26
N ARG A 30 22.98 3.29 11.61
CA ARG A 30 24.35 2.97 12.06
C ARG A 30 25.23 4.21 12.03
N PRO A 31 26.08 4.43 13.07
CA PRO A 31 27.06 5.50 13.02
C PRO A 31 28.19 5.15 12.06
N GLU A 32 28.65 6.14 11.31
CA GLU A 32 29.73 6.04 10.33
C GLU A 32 30.68 7.22 10.50
N ILE A 33 31.98 6.93 10.60
CA ILE A 33 33.04 7.93 10.68
C ILE A 33 33.41 8.33 9.25
N LEU A 34 33.09 9.56 8.87
CA LEU A 34 33.42 10.11 7.55
C LEU A 34 34.87 10.59 7.48
N LEU A 35 35.33 11.19 8.58
CA LEU A 35 36.68 11.69 8.71
C LEU A 35 37.20 11.33 10.10
N PRO A 36 38.22 10.46 10.21
CA PRO A 36 38.91 10.24 11.48
C PRO A 36 39.64 11.53 11.92
N HIS A 37 40.17 11.55 13.14
CA HIS A 37 40.87 12.71 13.72
C HIS A 37 41.80 13.40 12.71
N SER A 38 41.50 14.68 12.43
CA SER A 38 42.23 15.49 11.48
C SER A 38 42.39 16.92 11.97
N PHE A 39 43.57 17.48 11.74
CA PHE A 39 43.86 18.91 11.92
C PHE A 39 43.58 19.72 10.64
N ASP A 40 43.36 19.05 9.50
CA ASP A 40 43.09 19.70 8.23
C ASP A 40 41.62 20.15 8.15
N ARG A 41 41.40 21.45 8.37
CA ARG A 41 40.08 22.09 8.27
C ARG A 41 39.45 21.96 6.88
N ARG A 42 40.26 21.82 5.82
CA ARG A 42 39.73 21.59 4.46
C ARG A 42 39.18 20.17 4.32
N ALA A 43 39.85 19.18 4.90
CA ALA A 43 39.35 17.80 4.93
C ALA A 43 38.04 17.71 5.72
N VAL A 44 37.93 18.40 6.86
CA VAL A 44 36.69 18.49 7.65
C VAL A 44 35.55 19.05 6.81
N ARG A 45 35.76 20.17 6.10
CA ARG A 45 34.72 20.77 5.24
C ARG A 45 34.29 19.84 4.11
N ARG A 46 35.22 19.17 3.43
CA ARG A 46 34.87 18.18 2.39
C ARG A 46 34.04 17.03 2.95
N ALA A 47 34.40 16.50 4.11
CA ALA A 47 33.63 15.44 4.76
C ALA A 47 32.21 15.90 5.14
N LEU A 48 32.03 17.18 5.52
CA LEU A 48 30.71 17.76 5.76
C LEU A 48 29.91 17.96 4.47
N GLU A 49 30.57 18.32 3.36
CA GLU A 49 29.95 18.42 2.03
C GLU A 49 29.37 17.07 1.59
N GLU A 50 30.05 15.96 1.86
CA GLU A 50 29.64 14.57 1.55
C GLU A 50 28.43 14.07 2.38
N VAL A 51 27.98 14.81 3.40
CA VAL A 51 26.79 14.43 4.17
C VAL A 51 25.54 14.71 3.33
N GLU A 52 24.68 13.70 3.21
CA GLU A 52 23.40 13.72 2.50
C GLU A 52 22.27 13.19 3.39
N VAL A 53 21.03 13.64 3.14
CA VAL A 53 19.84 13.13 3.84
C VAL A 53 19.45 11.79 3.24
N ARG A 54 19.20 10.79 4.09
CA ARG A 54 18.67 9.48 3.70
C ARG A 54 17.30 9.25 4.33
N PRO A 55 16.35 8.59 3.64
CA PRO A 55 15.04 8.26 4.17
C PRO A 55 15.11 7.03 5.11
N LEU A 56 15.96 7.11 6.13
CA LEU A 56 16.16 6.07 7.12
C LEU A 56 15.93 6.64 8.51
N GLU A 57 15.27 5.86 9.37
CA GLU A 57 15.11 6.20 10.76
C GLU A 57 16.48 6.22 11.48
N SER A 58 16.71 7.22 12.32
CA SER A 58 17.97 7.41 13.04
C SER A 58 18.00 6.72 14.41
N GLU A 59 19.17 6.20 14.78
CA GLU A 59 19.49 5.61 16.08
C GLU A 59 20.54 6.47 16.83
N PRO A 60 20.11 7.57 17.49
CA PRO A 60 21.05 8.53 18.09
C PRO A 60 21.86 7.95 19.26
N ARG A 61 21.30 6.97 20.00
CA ARG A 61 21.96 6.39 21.18
C ARG A 61 23.26 5.67 20.81
N ALA A 62 23.21 4.76 19.84
CA ALA A 62 24.39 4.02 19.37
C ALA A 62 25.47 4.96 18.82
N ALA A 63 25.05 6.03 18.11
CA ALA A 63 25.97 7.03 17.58
C ALA A 63 26.65 7.85 18.69
N LEU A 64 25.89 8.34 19.67
CA LEU A 64 26.42 9.08 20.81
C LEU A 64 27.31 8.23 21.70
N GLU A 65 26.97 6.96 21.92
CA GLU A 65 27.82 6.02 22.66
C GLU A 65 29.17 5.81 21.97
N LEU A 66 29.18 5.58 20.65
CA LEU A 66 30.41 5.46 19.88
C LEU A 66 31.23 6.76 19.91
N ALA A 67 30.58 7.91 19.71
CA ALA A 67 31.23 9.21 19.75
C ALA A 67 31.86 9.49 21.12
N ARG A 68 31.17 9.17 22.22
CA ARG A 68 31.71 9.29 23.58
C ARG A 68 32.93 8.41 23.80
N ARG A 69 32.88 7.15 23.37
CA ARG A 69 34.02 6.21 23.48
C ARG A 69 35.24 6.72 22.72
N LEU A 70 35.05 7.23 21.50
CA LEU A 70 36.15 7.79 20.71
C LEU A 70 36.69 9.09 21.30
N ALA A 71 35.81 9.98 21.75
CA ALA A 71 36.20 11.24 22.38
C ALA A 71 36.96 11.05 23.70
N ALA A 72 36.64 10.00 24.47
CA ALA A 72 37.32 9.67 25.73
C ALA A 72 38.78 9.25 25.54
N LEU A 73 39.20 8.85 24.33
CA LEU A 73 40.59 8.55 24.02
C LEU A 73 41.47 9.80 24.01
N GLU A 74 40.88 10.99 23.78
CA GLU A 74 41.56 12.28 23.67
C GLU A 74 40.90 13.34 24.57
N ALA A 75 40.62 12.98 25.83
CA ALA A 75 40.07 13.91 26.81
C ALA A 75 41.05 15.06 27.15
N PRO A 76 40.56 16.30 27.37
CA PRO A 76 39.15 16.71 27.35
C PRO A 76 38.60 16.90 25.93
N ALA A 77 37.34 16.52 25.71
CA ALA A 77 36.71 16.57 24.39
C ALA A 77 35.25 17.11 24.45
N THR A 78 34.81 17.69 23.32
CA THR A 78 33.43 18.18 23.15
C THR A 78 32.83 17.58 21.90
N ILE A 79 31.62 17.02 22.03
CA ILE A 79 30.83 16.47 20.94
C ILE A 79 29.73 17.49 20.60
N TRP A 80 29.73 17.98 19.36
CA TRP A 80 28.62 18.75 18.82
C TRP A 80 27.63 17.79 18.15
N HIS A 81 26.48 17.60 18.77
CA HIS A 81 25.42 16.72 18.29
C HIS A 81 24.32 17.53 17.61
N LEU A 82 24.35 17.58 16.28
CA LEU A 82 23.33 18.26 15.48
C LEU A 82 22.21 17.25 15.14
N THR A 83 20.99 17.55 15.53
CA THR A 83 19.82 16.66 15.36
C THR A 83 18.56 17.48 15.16
N ASP A 84 17.53 16.93 14.51
CA ASP A 84 16.20 17.55 14.43
C ASP A 84 15.18 16.90 15.36
N ARG A 85 15.62 15.94 16.17
CA ARG A 85 14.84 15.36 17.26
C ARG A 85 14.99 16.20 18.53
N PRO A 86 13.96 16.27 19.38
CA PRO A 86 14.15 16.80 20.73
C PRO A 86 15.26 16.01 21.43
N ALA A 87 16.08 16.70 22.23
CA ALA A 87 17.06 16.02 23.06
C ALA A 87 16.31 15.01 23.94
N GLU A 88 16.61 13.72 23.81
CA GLU A 88 16.19 12.74 24.82
C GLU A 88 16.86 13.19 26.13
N ALA A 89 16.09 13.85 26.99
CA ALA A 89 16.55 14.26 28.30
C ALA A 89 16.88 12.99 29.08
N ASP A 90 18.18 12.68 29.24
CA ASP A 90 18.79 11.67 30.13
C ASP A 90 17.79 10.74 30.83
N ALA A 91 17.05 9.95 30.05
CA ALA A 91 16.20 8.93 30.61
C ALA A 91 17.16 7.83 31.06
N PRO A 92 17.20 7.48 32.35
CA PRO A 92 18.01 6.35 32.80
C PRO A 92 17.60 5.11 31.99
N PRO A 93 18.54 4.19 31.73
CA PRO A 93 18.24 2.99 30.98
C PRO A 93 17.00 2.33 31.58
N ALA A 94 15.96 2.18 30.78
CA ALA A 94 14.80 1.40 31.19
C ALA A 94 15.32 0.01 31.53
N ASP A 95 15.24 -0.33 32.81
CA ASP A 95 15.65 -1.61 33.37
C ASP A 95 15.23 -2.74 32.44
N LEU A 96 16.22 -3.55 32.06
CA LEU A 96 16.00 -4.87 31.52
C LEU A 96 15.14 -5.63 32.53
N ALA A 97 13.85 -5.76 32.22
CA ALA A 97 12.98 -6.69 32.92
C ALA A 97 13.62 -8.09 32.84
N PRO A 98 13.74 -8.82 33.97
CA PRO A 98 14.37 -10.12 33.98
C PRO A 98 13.48 -11.11 33.25
N VAL A 99 13.86 -11.48 32.03
CA VAL A 99 13.31 -12.65 31.36
C VAL A 99 14.02 -13.88 31.93
N GLY A 100 13.20 -14.88 32.28
CA GLY A 100 13.54 -15.97 33.16
C GLY A 100 14.76 -16.80 32.77
N SER A 101 15.43 -17.24 33.83
CA SER A 101 16.38 -18.34 33.89
C SER A 101 15.87 -19.62 33.22
N ALA A 102 16.66 -20.18 32.29
CA ALA A 102 16.95 -21.61 32.26
C ALA A 102 18.15 -21.95 31.33
N SER A 103 19.18 -22.50 31.98
CA SER A 103 20.06 -23.60 31.52
C SER A 103 21.19 -23.36 30.51
N GLU A 104 22.38 -23.55 31.08
CA GLU A 104 23.76 -23.65 30.58
C GLU A 104 24.02 -24.46 29.29
N ALA A 105 24.97 -23.96 28.49
CA ALA A 105 26.15 -24.71 28.04
C ALA A 105 27.33 -23.73 27.76
N PRO A 106 28.58 -24.06 28.12
CA PRO A 106 29.71 -23.13 28.02
C PRO A 106 30.37 -23.22 26.63
N VAL A 107 30.52 -22.08 25.95
CA VAL A 107 31.44 -21.97 24.81
C VAL A 107 32.53 -20.97 25.17
N ALA A 108 33.75 -21.44 24.95
CA ALA A 108 34.99 -20.85 25.43
C ALA A 108 35.19 -19.39 24.98
N SER A 109 35.67 -18.63 25.97
CA SER A 109 36.16 -17.26 25.91
C SER A 109 37.17 -17.03 24.79
N GLY A 110 36.82 -16.08 23.92
CA GLY A 110 37.76 -15.28 23.14
C GLY A 110 37.49 -13.81 23.42
N ALA A 111 37.55 -13.41 24.70
CA ALA A 111 37.41 -12.02 25.10
C ALA A 111 38.59 -11.21 24.55
N ALA A 112 38.30 -10.39 23.54
CA ALA A 112 39.16 -9.25 23.21
C ALA A 112 39.23 -8.35 24.47
N PRO A 113 40.41 -7.82 24.83
CA PRO A 113 40.52 -6.94 25.99
C PRO A 113 39.62 -5.72 25.79
N ASP A 114 38.78 -5.44 26.78
CA ASP A 114 38.05 -4.17 26.85
C ASP A 114 39.09 -3.03 26.76
N PRO A 115 38.92 -2.07 25.84
CA PRO A 115 39.81 -0.92 25.77
C PRO A 115 39.73 -0.14 27.10
N PRO A 116 40.81 0.55 27.50
CA PRO A 116 40.85 1.30 28.74
C PRO A 116 39.64 2.23 28.80
N ALA A 117 38.86 2.16 29.88
CA ALA A 117 37.79 3.09 30.16
C ALA A 117 38.43 4.47 30.37
N GLY A 118 38.57 5.24 29.29
CA GLY A 118 38.92 6.64 29.34
C GLY A 118 37.93 7.37 30.24
N ASP A 119 38.40 8.38 30.95
CA ASP A 119 37.60 9.11 31.92
C ASP A 119 36.48 9.90 31.20
N LEU A 120 35.32 9.26 31.03
CA LEU A 120 34.14 9.81 30.35
C LEU A 120 33.67 11.13 31.00
N ALA A 121 34.09 11.42 32.23
CA ALA A 121 33.76 12.64 32.96
C ALA A 121 34.27 13.92 32.27
N GLN A 122 35.22 13.81 31.34
CA GLN A 122 35.79 14.95 30.61
C GLN A 122 35.26 15.11 29.17
N VAL A 123 34.23 14.35 28.79
CA VAL A 123 33.57 14.47 27.49
C VAL A 123 32.24 15.21 27.66
N SER A 124 32.14 16.41 27.08
CA SER A 124 30.90 17.19 27.03
C SER A 124 30.13 16.93 25.74
N VAL A 125 28.79 16.90 25.81
CA VAL A 125 27.91 16.81 24.62
C VAL A 125 27.05 18.05 24.56
N GLU A 126 27.16 18.81 23.48
CA GLU A 126 26.31 19.95 23.17
C GLU A 126 25.36 19.54 22.06
N THR A 127 24.06 19.45 22.37
CA THR A 127 23.02 19.07 21.40
C THR A 127 22.38 20.32 20.79
N ILE A 128 22.42 20.42 19.46
CA ILE A 128 21.83 21.50 18.69
C ILE A 128 20.60 20.95 17.97
N ASN A 129 19.42 21.41 18.38
CA ASN A 129 18.17 21.05 17.73
C ASN A 129 17.93 21.92 16.48
N LEU A 130 17.86 21.28 15.32
CA LEU A 130 17.62 21.86 14.00
C LEU A 130 16.19 21.64 13.50
N GLY A 131 15.33 21.06 14.34
CA GLY A 131 13.89 20.97 14.11
C GLY A 131 13.26 22.35 13.94
N LEU A 132 12.24 22.42 13.09
CA LEU A 132 11.45 23.64 12.97
C LEU A 132 10.58 23.78 14.22
N ALA A 133 10.45 25.00 14.74
CA ALA A 133 9.61 25.26 15.92
C ALA A 133 8.12 25.06 15.60
N GLN A 134 7.73 25.37 14.35
CA GLN A 134 6.36 25.25 13.85
C GLN A 134 6.39 24.68 12.42
N PRO A 135 6.60 23.37 12.24
CA PRO A 135 6.55 22.75 10.93
C PRO A 135 5.09 22.68 10.44
N THR A 136 4.79 23.38 9.33
CA THR A 136 3.55 23.15 8.59
C THR A 136 3.73 21.92 7.73
N ASN A 137 2.87 20.91 7.90
CA ASN A 137 2.88 19.70 7.10
C ASN A 137 1.48 19.13 6.95
N VAL A 138 1.09 18.72 5.74
CA VAL A 138 -0.05 17.83 5.53
C VAL A 138 0.37 16.73 4.56
N GLY A 139 0.48 15.50 5.07
CA GLY A 139 0.98 14.37 4.31
C GLY A 139 -0.11 13.35 3.98
N ILE A 140 0.09 12.60 2.89
CA ILE A 140 -0.70 11.42 2.54
C ILE A 140 -0.19 10.24 3.38
N THR A 141 -1.03 9.73 4.28
CA THR A 141 -0.65 8.59 5.15
C THR A 141 -1.13 7.25 4.61
N THR A 142 -2.27 7.24 3.90
CA THR A 142 -2.86 6.04 3.34
C THR A 142 -3.43 6.29 1.95
N LEU A 143 -3.20 5.33 1.04
CA LEU A 143 -3.88 5.22 -0.23
C LEU A 143 -4.34 3.78 -0.46
N GLN A 144 -5.62 3.59 -0.78
CA GLN A 144 -6.15 2.31 -1.24
C GLN A 144 -7.01 2.51 -2.48
N LEU A 145 -6.64 1.85 -3.58
CA LEU A 145 -7.46 1.77 -4.79
C LEU A 145 -8.28 0.48 -4.79
N ARG A 146 -9.59 0.59 -5.02
CA ARG A 146 -10.48 -0.57 -5.16
C ARG A 146 -11.34 -0.46 -6.43
N PRO A 147 -11.53 -1.54 -7.19
CA PRO A 147 -12.50 -1.55 -8.27
C PRO A 147 -13.92 -1.45 -7.69
N GLN A 148 -14.84 -0.80 -8.41
CA GLN A 148 -16.25 -0.81 -8.07
C GLN A 148 -16.91 -2.09 -8.60
N PRO A 149 -17.53 -2.93 -7.75
CA PRO A 149 -18.01 -4.25 -8.17
C PRO A 149 -19.06 -4.26 -9.30
N LEU A 150 -19.83 -3.18 -9.43
CA LEU A 150 -20.95 -3.09 -10.39
C LEU A 150 -20.65 -2.17 -11.58
N GLU A 151 -19.56 -1.41 -11.52
CA GLU A 151 -19.20 -0.43 -12.54
C GLU A 151 -17.85 -0.80 -13.15
N HIS A 152 -17.92 -1.45 -14.32
CA HIS A 152 -16.72 -1.86 -15.02
C HIS A 152 -15.94 -0.64 -15.50
N GLY A 153 -14.61 -0.70 -15.36
CA GLY A 153 -13.78 0.46 -15.66
C GLY A 153 -13.91 1.58 -14.63
N LYS A 154 -14.53 1.38 -13.46
CA LYS A 154 -14.53 2.34 -12.36
C LYS A 154 -13.84 1.78 -11.13
N ALA A 155 -13.12 2.66 -10.46
CA ALA A 155 -12.43 2.42 -9.21
C ALA A 155 -12.65 3.59 -8.26
N GLU A 156 -12.35 3.38 -6.99
CA GLU A 156 -12.36 4.40 -5.96
C GLU A 156 -10.99 4.45 -5.29
N ALA A 157 -10.47 5.66 -5.10
CA ALA A 157 -9.30 5.93 -4.28
C ALA A 157 -9.75 6.37 -2.89
N PHE A 158 -9.41 5.58 -1.87
CA PHE A 158 -9.48 5.96 -0.47
C PHE A 158 -8.18 6.62 -0.10
N ILE A 159 -8.27 7.86 0.35
CA ILE A 159 -7.11 8.68 0.67
C ILE A 159 -7.27 9.16 2.11
N GLU A 160 -6.22 8.97 2.91
CA GLU A 160 -6.13 9.52 4.26
C GLU A 160 -5.00 10.55 4.29
N LEU A 161 -5.33 11.73 4.81
CA LEU A 161 -4.42 12.85 5.00
C LEU A 161 -4.22 13.10 6.48
N GLN A 162 -3.02 13.49 6.88
CA GLN A 162 -2.72 13.87 8.26
C GLN A 162 -1.95 15.18 8.31
N ALA A 163 -2.43 16.11 9.15
CA ALA A 163 -1.75 17.37 9.43
C ALA A 163 -0.81 17.24 10.63
N ALA A 164 0.29 18.00 10.61
CA ALA A 164 1.13 18.17 11.78
C ALA A 164 0.34 18.84 12.94
N PRO A 165 0.61 18.50 14.21
CA PRO A 165 -0.05 19.08 15.38
C PRO A 165 0.55 20.44 15.73
N VAL A 166 0.50 21.39 14.79
CA VAL A 166 1.15 22.70 14.90
C VAL A 166 0.14 23.81 14.61
N GLY A 167 0.05 24.76 15.54
CA GLY A 167 -0.90 25.86 15.47
C GLY A 167 -2.32 25.47 15.90
N ASP A 168 -3.22 26.47 15.92
CA ASP A 168 -4.61 26.30 16.34
C ASP A 168 -5.61 26.40 15.16
N ALA A 169 -5.14 26.78 13.97
CA ALA A 169 -5.96 26.98 12.79
C ALA A 169 -5.87 25.77 11.84
N PRO A 170 -6.99 25.35 11.20
CA PRO A 170 -6.95 24.35 10.14
C PRO A 170 -5.98 24.73 9.01
N LEU A 171 -5.29 23.72 8.49
CA LEU A 171 -4.43 23.85 7.31
C LEU A 171 -5.27 23.64 6.05
N GLU A 172 -5.24 24.63 5.17
CA GLU A 172 -5.84 24.53 3.84
C GLU A 172 -4.86 23.85 2.87
N THR A 173 -5.30 22.76 2.25
CA THR A 173 -4.52 22.00 1.27
C THR A 173 -5.35 21.71 0.02
N GLN A 174 -4.67 21.57 -1.12
CA GLN A 174 -5.29 21.15 -2.37
C GLN A 174 -4.84 19.74 -2.74
N LEU A 175 -5.81 18.86 -2.96
CA LEU A 175 -5.59 17.53 -3.49
C LEU A 175 -5.79 17.54 -5.00
N GLU A 176 -4.73 17.20 -5.72
CA GLU A 176 -4.70 16.99 -7.16
C GLU A 176 -4.70 15.49 -7.45
N LEU A 177 -5.66 15.03 -8.25
CA LEU A 177 -5.58 13.74 -8.90
C LEU A 177 -5.11 13.96 -10.34
N LEU A 178 -3.94 13.45 -10.66
CA LEU A 178 -3.37 13.45 -11.99
C LEU A 178 -3.39 12.06 -12.59
N ARG A 179 -3.59 12.01 -13.89
CA ARG A 179 -3.53 10.80 -14.70
C ARG A 179 -2.59 11.00 -15.86
N GLU A 180 -1.55 10.18 -15.94
CA GLU A 180 -0.50 10.32 -16.97
C GLU A 180 0.07 11.76 -17.04
N GLY A 181 0.04 12.50 -15.92
CA GLY A 181 0.48 13.89 -15.82
C GLY A 181 -0.60 14.94 -16.05
N GLU A 182 -1.79 14.57 -16.53
CA GLU A 182 -2.91 15.48 -16.73
C GLU A 182 -3.78 15.59 -15.47
N LEU A 183 -4.19 16.81 -15.11
CA LEU A 183 -5.05 17.05 -13.95
C LEU A 183 -6.49 16.60 -14.25
N VAL A 184 -6.97 15.62 -13.49
CA VAL A 184 -8.34 15.08 -13.60
C VAL A 184 -9.26 15.64 -12.53
N LEU A 185 -8.76 15.82 -11.31
CA LEU A 185 -9.51 16.37 -10.19
C LEU A 185 -8.65 17.34 -9.38
N LEU A 186 -9.27 18.42 -8.92
CA LEU A 186 -8.72 19.34 -7.93
C LEU A 186 -9.76 19.54 -6.82
N GLN A 187 -9.37 19.31 -5.57
CA GLN A 187 -10.24 19.47 -4.41
C GLN A 187 -9.52 20.21 -3.28
N SER A 188 -10.13 21.28 -2.77
CA SER A 188 -9.65 21.97 -1.55
C SER A 188 -10.16 21.27 -0.30
N LEU A 189 -9.29 21.12 0.69
CA LEU A 189 -9.55 20.43 1.95
C LEU A 189 -9.01 21.28 3.11
N SER A 190 -9.72 21.23 4.24
CA SER A 190 -9.34 21.90 5.47
C SER A 190 -9.06 20.84 6.53
N VAL A 191 -7.81 20.68 6.95
CA VAL A 191 -7.39 19.64 7.89
C VAL A 191 -7.05 20.27 9.24
N PRO A 192 -7.72 19.90 10.35
CA PRO A 192 -7.39 20.42 11.68
C PRO A 192 -5.94 20.09 12.09
N PRO A 193 -5.27 20.93 12.91
CA PRO A 193 -3.93 20.63 13.43
C PRO A 193 -3.88 19.28 14.15
N GLY A 194 -2.97 18.39 13.75
CA GLY A 194 -2.86 17.03 14.27
C GLY A 194 -4.02 16.11 13.90
N GLY A 195 -4.97 16.61 13.11
CA GLY A 195 -6.15 15.91 12.66
C GLY A 195 -5.89 15.04 11.44
N THR A 196 -6.90 14.23 11.14
CA THR A 196 -6.94 13.33 10.00
C THR A 196 -8.16 13.64 9.16
N GLU A 197 -7.99 13.68 7.84
CA GLU A 197 -9.09 13.84 6.88
C GLU A 197 -9.12 12.64 5.94
N ARG A 198 -10.32 12.13 5.64
CA ARG A 198 -10.53 10.96 4.79
C ARG A 198 -11.46 11.29 3.65
N LEU A 199 -11.04 10.94 2.44
CA LEU A 199 -11.84 11.16 1.25
C LEU A 199 -11.85 9.94 0.32
N ILE A 200 -12.95 9.84 -0.44
CA ILE A 200 -13.14 8.85 -1.49
C ILE A 200 -13.23 9.61 -2.79
N VAL A 201 -12.31 9.33 -3.71
CA VAL A 201 -12.26 9.97 -5.03
C VAL A 201 -12.59 8.94 -6.10
N PRO A 202 -13.52 9.21 -7.02
CA PRO A 202 -13.78 8.34 -8.15
C PRO A 202 -12.57 8.35 -9.10
N VAL A 203 -12.16 7.16 -9.54
CA VAL A 203 -11.08 6.94 -10.50
C VAL A 203 -11.64 6.14 -11.66
N ASP A 204 -11.56 6.69 -12.86
CA ASP A 204 -11.86 5.90 -14.05
C ASP A 204 -10.70 4.93 -14.30
N ALA A 205 -10.92 3.62 -14.40
CA ALA A 205 -9.88 2.63 -14.66
C ALA A 205 -9.60 2.41 -16.16
N SER A 206 -10.44 2.95 -17.06
CA SER A 206 -10.32 2.73 -18.50
C SER A 206 -9.27 3.59 -19.21
N GLN A 207 -8.90 4.76 -18.66
CA GLN A 207 -8.06 5.73 -19.37
C GLN A 207 -6.56 5.67 -19.00
N GLY A 208 -6.04 4.53 -18.55
CA GLY A 208 -4.61 4.35 -18.28
C GLY A 208 -4.29 3.71 -16.92
N PRO A 209 -3.07 3.19 -16.78
CA PRO A 209 -2.72 2.25 -15.71
C PRO A 209 -2.26 2.92 -14.42
N THR A 210 -2.06 4.24 -14.38
CA THR A 210 -1.45 4.91 -13.21
C THR A 210 -2.16 6.21 -12.88
N VAL A 211 -2.38 6.42 -11.59
CA VAL A 211 -2.82 7.70 -11.01
C VAL A 211 -1.74 8.24 -10.10
N THR A 212 -1.62 9.56 -10.08
CA THR A 212 -0.78 10.30 -9.15
C THR A 212 -1.68 11.17 -8.31
N ILE A 213 -1.62 11.04 -7.00
CA ILE A 213 -2.26 11.96 -6.08
C ILE A 213 -1.17 12.87 -5.54
N ARG A 214 -1.42 14.17 -5.58
CA ARG A 214 -0.50 15.20 -5.11
C ARG A 214 -1.22 16.15 -4.17
N LEU A 215 -0.61 16.48 -3.05
CA LEU A 215 -1.02 17.58 -2.18
C LEU A 215 -0.27 18.86 -2.52
N ARG A 216 -0.93 19.98 -2.28
CA ARG A 216 -0.33 21.31 -2.28
C ARG A 216 -0.81 22.06 -1.06
N THR A 217 0.09 22.20 -0.08
CA THR A 217 -0.15 22.94 1.15
C THR A 217 0.83 24.13 1.20
N GLU A 218 0.34 25.32 1.52
CA GLU A 218 1.21 26.49 1.63
C GLU A 218 2.14 26.34 2.84
N GLY A 219 3.44 26.57 2.61
CA GLY A 219 4.44 26.49 3.68
C GLY A 219 4.79 25.06 4.10
N ASP A 220 4.37 24.04 3.33
CA ASP A 220 4.73 22.66 3.59
C ASP A 220 6.25 22.46 3.64
N VAL A 221 6.72 21.65 4.59
CA VAL A 221 8.14 21.44 4.86
C VAL A 221 8.60 20.00 4.65
N LEU A 222 7.72 19.09 4.21
CA LEU A 222 8.02 17.66 4.00
C LEU A 222 7.42 17.13 2.68
N ALA A 223 7.86 17.68 1.55
CA ALA A 223 7.39 17.26 0.22
C ALA A 223 7.49 15.75 -0.13
N SER A 224 8.15 14.93 0.67
CA SER A 224 8.22 13.47 0.48
C SER A 224 6.91 12.73 0.74
N ASP A 225 5.97 13.32 1.50
CA ASP A 225 4.65 12.72 1.78
C ASP A 225 3.50 13.39 1.00
N ASP A 226 3.81 14.39 0.17
CA ASP A 226 2.84 15.10 -0.68
C ASP A 226 2.37 14.28 -1.89
N VAL A 227 3.17 13.31 -2.36
CA VAL A 227 2.93 12.63 -3.65
C VAL A 227 2.92 11.13 -3.46
N VAL A 228 1.85 10.50 -3.97
CA VAL A 228 1.75 9.05 -4.09
C VAL A 228 1.37 8.66 -5.51
N HIS A 229 2.03 7.61 -6.00
CA HIS A 229 1.72 6.99 -7.28
C HIS A 229 1.10 5.62 -7.03
N ALA A 230 0.02 5.30 -7.74
CA ALA A 230 -0.60 3.99 -7.64
C ALA A 230 -1.05 3.47 -9.00
N ARG A 231 -0.94 2.15 -9.15
CA ARG A 231 -1.42 1.45 -10.35
C ARG A 231 -2.93 1.25 -10.23
N VAL A 232 -3.68 1.71 -11.22
CA VAL A 232 -5.11 1.46 -11.28
C VAL A 232 -5.33 0.00 -11.67
N PRO A 233 -6.19 -0.74 -10.95
CA PRO A 233 -6.55 -2.11 -11.32
C PRO A 233 -7.06 -2.14 -12.77
N GLU A 234 -6.51 -3.05 -13.58
CA GLU A 234 -6.94 -3.20 -14.96
C GLU A 234 -8.36 -3.77 -15.00
N ALA A 235 -9.30 -2.98 -15.50
CA ALA A 235 -10.63 -3.46 -15.80
C ALA A 235 -10.58 -4.19 -17.15
N ARG A 236 -10.22 -5.47 -17.14
CA ARG A 236 -10.34 -6.32 -18.33
C ARG A 236 -11.71 -6.99 -18.33
N ALA A 237 -12.35 -7.03 -19.49
CA ALA A 237 -13.58 -7.80 -19.67
C ALA A 237 -13.33 -9.28 -19.34
N ILE A 238 -14.31 -9.92 -18.71
CA ILE A 238 -14.31 -11.35 -18.46
C ILE A 238 -14.52 -12.04 -19.80
N ARG A 239 -13.67 -13.01 -20.14
CA ARG A 239 -13.84 -13.81 -21.36
C ARG A 239 -14.69 -15.03 -21.06
N ALA A 240 -15.91 -15.03 -21.59
CA ALA A 240 -16.84 -16.14 -21.42
C ALA A 240 -17.00 -16.93 -22.72
N ALA A 241 -16.79 -18.24 -22.64
CA ALA A 241 -17.23 -19.13 -23.71
C ALA A 241 -18.67 -19.56 -23.44
N TRP A 242 -19.60 -19.17 -24.31
CA TRP A 242 -20.98 -19.62 -24.25
C TRP A 242 -21.19 -20.82 -25.16
N VAL A 243 -21.20 -22.00 -24.56
CA VAL A 243 -21.37 -23.28 -25.26
C VAL A 243 -22.84 -23.63 -25.30
N THR A 244 -23.44 -23.47 -26.48
CA THR A 244 -24.89 -23.68 -26.69
C THR A 244 -25.14 -24.34 -28.04
N PRO A 245 -26.09 -25.29 -28.17
CA PRO A 245 -26.44 -25.86 -29.46
C PRO A 245 -27.00 -24.77 -30.40
N PRO A 246 -26.45 -24.57 -31.62
CA PRO A 246 -26.81 -23.43 -32.48
C PRO A 246 -28.30 -23.33 -32.83
N LYS A 247 -29.02 -24.46 -32.82
CA LYS A 247 -30.44 -24.55 -33.18
C LYS A 247 -31.39 -24.32 -32.00
N THR A 248 -30.88 -24.37 -30.77
CA THR A 248 -31.70 -24.28 -29.54
C THR A 248 -31.19 -23.20 -28.59
N ALA A 249 -30.29 -22.33 -29.06
CA ALA A 249 -29.82 -21.20 -28.26
C ALA A 249 -31.02 -20.39 -27.74
N ASP A 250 -31.08 -20.22 -26.42
CA ASP A 250 -32.18 -19.50 -25.79
C ASP A 250 -32.06 -17.99 -26.10
N PRO A 251 -33.06 -17.37 -26.75
CA PRO A 251 -33.00 -15.96 -27.11
C PRO A 251 -32.91 -15.03 -25.89
N PHE A 252 -33.42 -15.45 -24.72
CA PHE A 252 -33.33 -14.64 -23.50
C PHE A 252 -31.91 -14.64 -22.93
N THR A 253 -31.27 -15.81 -22.86
CA THR A 253 -29.86 -15.93 -22.50
C THR A 253 -28.97 -15.15 -23.46
N GLN A 254 -29.22 -15.22 -24.78
CA GLN A 254 -28.50 -14.44 -25.78
C GLN A 254 -28.63 -12.94 -25.54
N LEU A 255 -29.85 -12.46 -25.26
CA LEU A 255 -30.12 -11.04 -25.00
C LEU A 255 -29.41 -10.57 -23.73
N ALA A 256 -29.48 -11.36 -22.66
CA ALA A 256 -28.83 -11.04 -21.39
C ALA A 256 -27.30 -10.95 -21.53
N LEU A 257 -26.69 -11.94 -22.19
CA LEU A 257 -25.23 -11.96 -22.42
C LEU A 257 -24.79 -10.81 -23.33
N SER A 258 -25.57 -10.49 -24.37
CA SER A 258 -25.30 -9.34 -25.24
C SER A 258 -25.34 -8.02 -24.47
N ALA A 259 -26.35 -7.82 -23.61
CA ALA A 259 -26.46 -6.59 -22.82
C ALA A 259 -25.28 -6.40 -21.85
N ILE A 260 -24.81 -7.48 -21.20
CA ILE A 260 -23.62 -7.44 -20.34
C ILE A 260 -22.35 -7.17 -21.17
N SER A 261 -22.28 -7.72 -22.38
CA SER A 261 -21.16 -7.48 -23.29
C SER A 261 -21.10 -6.04 -23.79
N GLU A 262 -22.24 -5.42 -24.10
CA GLU A 262 -22.34 -4.00 -24.46
C GLU A 262 -21.89 -3.07 -23.34
N MET A 263 -22.04 -3.48 -22.07
CA MET A 263 -21.51 -2.76 -20.91
C MET A 263 -19.99 -2.94 -20.73
N GLY A 264 -19.32 -3.68 -21.61
CA GLY A 264 -17.86 -3.90 -21.59
C GLY A 264 -17.38 -4.84 -20.48
N GLN A 265 -18.29 -5.47 -19.73
CA GLN A 265 -17.92 -6.34 -18.61
C GLN A 265 -17.53 -7.75 -19.06
N LEU A 266 -18.03 -8.17 -20.23
CA LEU A 266 -17.98 -9.55 -20.72
C LEU A 266 -17.67 -9.59 -22.21
N GLU A 267 -16.66 -10.35 -22.60
CA GLU A 267 -16.43 -10.76 -23.98
C GLU A 267 -17.02 -12.15 -24.17
N VAL A 268 -18.13 -12.24 -24.91
CA VAL A 268 -18.86 -13.49 -25.11
C VAL A 268 -18.45 -14.15 -26.41
N PHE A 269 -17.96 -15.37 -26.32
CA PHE A 269 -17.60 -16.20 -27.45
C PHE A 269 -18.63 -17.32 -27.56
N GLN A 270 -19.54 -17.23 -28.52
CA GLN A 270 -20.49 -18.31 -28.78
C GLN A 270 -19.75 -19.47 -29.43
N VAL A 271 -19.86 -20.66 -28.82
CA VAL A 271 -19.18 -21.87 -29.26
C VAL A 271 -20.19 -23.01 -29.38
N ALA A 272 -20.09 -23.77 -30.47
CA ALA A 272 -20.92 -24.95 -30.66
C ALA A 272 -20.37 -26.14 -29.84
N PRO A 273 -21.23 -27.04 -29.31
CA PRO A 273 -20.82 -28.20 -28.52
C PRO A 273 -19.76 -29.11 -29.14
N ASP A 274 -19.74 -29.23 -30.48
CA ASP A 274 -18.77 -30.04 -31.22
C ASP A 274 -17.34 -29.48 -31.18
N LYS A 275 -17.16 -28.26 -30.67
CA LYS A 275 -15.85 -27.64 -30.43
C LYS A 275 -15.32 -27.84 -29.02
N TRP A 276 -16.02 -28.64 -28.18
CA TRP A 276 -15.51 -29.02 -26.87
C TRP A 276 -14.53 -30.20 -26.98
N PRO A 277 -13.39 -30.19 -26.24
CA PRO A 277 -12.92 -29.15 -25.32
C PRO A 277 -12.42 -27.89 -26.04
N LEU A 278 -12.66 -26.75 -25.40
CA LEU A 278 -12.33 -25.45 -25.99
C LEU A 278 -10.83 -25.28 -26.16
N THR A 279 -10.40 -25.01 -27.40
CA THR A 279 -9.05 -24.54 -27.71
C THR A 279 -9.16 -23.11 -28.24
N PRO A 280 -8.84 -22.09 -27.44
CA PRO A 280 -8.95 -20.70 -27.88
C PRO A 280 -8.05 -20.43 -29.09
N ASN A 281 -8.61 -19.83 -30.14
CA ASN A 281 -7.87 -19.54 -31.38
C ASN A 281 -6.71 -18.54 -31.17
N ASP A 282 -6.82 -17.68 -30.14
CA ASP A 282 -5.82 -16.68 -29.79
C ASP A 282 -4.90 -17.12 -28.64
N GLY A 283 -4.97 -18.40 -28.24
CA GLY A 283 -4.14 -18.99 -27.19
C GLY A 283 -4.44 -18.50 -25.77
N ARG A 284 -5.45 -17.65 -25.58
CA ARG A 284 -5.82 -17.11 -24.26
C ARG A 284 -7.00 -17.90 -23.67
N PRO A 285 -6.89 -18.45 -22.44
CA PRO A 285 -7.96 -19.21 -21.82
C PRO A 285 -9.21 -18.36 -21.60
N PHE A 286 -10.36 -19.02 -21.50
CA PHE A 286 -11.59 -18.39 -21.03
C PHE A 286 -11.56 -18.29 -19.51
N ASP A 287 -12.06 -17.18 -18.99
CA ASP A 287 -12.18 -16.97 -17.54
C ASP A 287 -13.35 -17.78 -16.96
N VAL A 288 -14.40 -17.95 -17.77
CA VAL A 288 -15.60 -18.70 -17.42
C VAL A 288 -16.16 -19.42 -18.64
N VAL A 289 -16.72 -20.60 -18.45
CA VAL A 289 -17.50 -21.30 -19.49
C VAL A 289 -18.95 -21.38 -19.07
N ILE A 290 -19.84 -20.98 -19.97
CA ILE A 290 -21.29 -21.02 -19.80
C ILE A 290 -21.81 -22.18 -20.62
N PHE A 291 -22.25 -23.24 -19.95
CA PHE A 291 -22.91 -24.38 -20.54
C PHE A 291 -24.42 -24.15 -20.56
N ASP A 292 -25.00 -23.95 -21.74
CA ASP A 292 -26.42 -23.64 -21.91
C ASP A 292 -27.12 -24.73 -22.71
N GLN A 293 -28.10 -25.39 -22.08
CA GLN A 293 -28.87 -26.52 -22.65
C GLN A 293 -28.02 -27.71 -23.10
N TRP A 294 -26.75 -27.76 -22.69
CA TRP A 294 -25.81 -28.79 -23.05
C TRP A 294 -24.78 -28.98 -21.95
N LEU A 295 -24.28 -30.20 -21.77
CA LEU A 295 -23.17 -30.50 -20.86
C LEU A 295 -22.21 -31.49 -21.54
N PRO A 296 -20.90 -31.34 -21.39
CA PRO A 296 -19.95 -32.35 -21.84
C PRO A 296 -20.09 -33.64 -21.02
N GLU A 297 -19.35 -34.68 -21.41
CA GLU A 297 -19.23 -35.90 -20.61
C GLU A 297 -18.34 -35.70 -19.39
N THR A 298 -17.32 -34.87 -19.53
CA THR A 298 -16.39 -34.48 -18.48
C THR A 298 -15.90 -33.05 -18.72
N TRP A 299 -15.62 -32.31 -17.66
CA TRP A 299 -14.86 -31.06 -17.70
C TRP A 299 -13.86 -31.01 -16.54
N ASP A 300 -12.91 -30.10 -16.64
CA ASP A 300 -11.93 -29.84 -15.59
C ASP A 300 -12.60 -29.13 -14.39
N GLU A 301 -12.44 -29.67 -13.18
CA GLU A 301 -13.02 -29.08 -11.95
C GLU A 301 -12.40 -27.74 -11.57
N SER A 302 -11.22 -27.41 -12.08
CA SER A 302 -10.59 -26.09 -11.91
C SER A 302 -11.24 -25.00 -12.78
N LEU A 303 -12.07 -25.39 -13.75
CA LEU A 303 -12.73 -24.49 -14.66
C LEU A 303 -13.93 -23.80 -13.98
N GLN A 304 -13.96 -22.48 -14.03
CA GLN A 304 -15.12 -21.71 -13.57
C GLN A 304 -16.27 -21.91 -14.56
N ALA A 305 -17.35 -22.55 -14.12
CA ALA A 305 -18.48 -22.90 -14.98
C ALA A 305 -19.80 -22.31 -14.48
N ILE A 306 -20.60 -21.80 -15.42
CA ILE A 306 -22.01 -21.48 -15.22
C ILE A 306 -22.83 -22.47 -16.03
N VAL A 307 -23.83 -23.09 -15.42
CA VAL A 307 -24.68 -24.09 -16.08
C VAL A 307 -26.12 -23.60 -16.13
N ILE A 308 -26.66 -23.44 -17.33
CA ILE A 308 -28.01 -22.95 -17.62
C ILE A 308 -28.81 -24.08 -18.27
N ASP A 309 -30.00 -24.35 -17.75
CA ASP A 309 -30.92 -25.42 -18.20
C ASP A 309 -30.22 -26.77 -18.50
N PRO A 310 -29.54 -27.39 -17.52
CA PRO A 310 -28.78 -28.62 -17.76
C PRO A 310 -29.68 -29.79 -18.20
N PRO A 311 -29.42 -30.43 -19.36
CA PRO A 311 -30.27 -31.51 -19.89
C PRO A 311 -30.15 -32.83 -19.11
N ARG A 312 -29.11 -32.96 -18.28
CA ARG A 312 -28.84 -34.13 -17.43
C ARG A 312 -28.07 -33.73 -16.18
N SER A 313 -28.00 -34.64 -15.22
CA SER A 313 -27.08 -34.53 -14.08
C SER A 313 -25.64 -34.83 -14.49
N LEU A 314 -24.65 -34.14 -13.90
CA LEU A 314 -23.22 -34.41 -14.10
C LEU A 314 -22.40 -34.01 -12.86
N GLY A 315 -21.54 -34.92 -12.37
CA GLY A 315 -20.70 -34.63 -11.20
C GLY A 315 -21.54 -34.23 -9.97
N PRO A 316 -21.27 -33.09 -9.31
CA PRO A 316 -22.06 -32.58 -8.17
C PRO A 316 -23.40 -31.93 -8.59
N LEU A 317 -23.64 -31.74 -9.88
CA LEU A 317 -24.88 -31.16 -10.40
C LEU A 317 -25.95 -32.25 -10.55
N ARG A 318 -27.02 -32.17 -9.75
CA ARG A 318 -28.22 -33.02 -9.87
C ARG A 318 -29.32 -32.22 -10.56
N SER A 319 -29.63 -32.55 -11.80
CA SER A 319 -30.75 -32.00 -12.56
C SER A 319 -31.83 -33.05 -12.75
N SER A 320 -33.08 -32.71 -12.38
CA SER A 320 -34.26 -33.50 -12.66
C SER A 320 -35.31 -32.63 -13.34
N ARG A 321 -35.61 -32.95 -14.60
CA ARG A 321 -36.71 -32.32 -15.33
C ARG A 321 -38.04 -32.84 -14.78
N LEU A 322 -39.00 -31.94 -14.60
CA LEU A 322 -40.33 -32.33 -14.15
C LEU A 322 -41.13 -32.89 -15.32
N GLU A 323 -41.88 -33.98 -15.11
CA GLU A 323 -42.72 -34.60 -16.15
C GLU A 323 -43.83 -33.67 -16.64
N ARG A 324 -44.28 -32.75 -15.78
CA ARG A 324 -45.24 -31.70 -16.10
C ARG A 324 -44.80 -30.39 -15.45
N PRO A 325 -44.97 -29.25 -16.15
CA PRO A 325 -44.79 -27.94 -15.54
C PRO A 325 -45.64 -27.83 -14.28
N LEU A 326 -45.01 -27.46 -13.17
CA LEU A 326 -45.71 -27.16 -11.93
C LEU A 326 -45.98 -25.65 -11.91
N PRO A 327 -47.23 -25.20 -12.11
CA PRO A 327 -47.56 -23.79 -11.98
C PRO A 327 -47.26 -23.36 -10.54
N LEU A 328 -46.50 -22.28 -10.39
CA LEU A 328 -46.22 -21.71 -9.08
C LEU A 328 -47.19 -20.56 -8.86
N ASP A 329 -48.13 -20.72 -7.93
CA ASP A 329 -49.07 -19.65 -7.57
C ASP A 329 -48.34 -18.44 -6.96
N THR A 330 -47.23 -18.70 -6.25
CA THR A 330 -46.33 -17.66 -5.71
C THR A 330 -44.88 -18.14 -5.74
N LEU A 331 -43.97 -17.28 -6.20
CA LEU A 331 -42.54 -17.45 -5.96
C LEU A 331 -42.25 -16.90 -4.56
N ARG A 332 -41.94 -17.75 -3.59
CA ARG A 332 -41.46 -17.28 -2.29
C ARG A 332 -39.99 -16.87 -2.45
N ALA A 333 -39.74 -15.57 -2.51
CA ALA A 333 -38.41 -15.04 -2.25
C ALA A 333 -38.11 -15.26 -0.76
N VAL A 334 -37.01 -15.91 -0.44
CA VAL A 334 -36.57 -16.10 0.96
C VAL A 334 -36.17 -14.74 1.57
N ASP A 335 -35.82 -13.78 0.72
CA ASP A 335 -35.58 -12.38 1.06
C ASP A 335 -36.20 -11.48 -0.04
N GLU A 336 -37.19 -10.66 0.32
CA GLU A 336 -37.86 -9.73 -0.61
C GLU A 336 -36.94 -8.58 -1.07
N ARG A 337 -35.78 -8.39 -0.41
CA ARG A 337 -34.74 -7.42 -0.82
C ARG A 337 -33.73 -8.04 -1.79
N HIS A 338 -33.88 -9.31 -2.14
CA HIS A 338 -32.98 -9.99 -3.05
C HIS A 338 -33.10 -9.41 -4.46
N PRO A 339 -32.02 -8.83 -5.03
CA PRO A 339 -32.09 -7.94 -6.20
C PRO A 339 -32.53 -8.65 -7.50
N ILE A 340 -32.50 -9.99 -7.54
CA ILE A 340 -32.77 -10.77 -8.75
C ILE A 340 -34.28 -10.92 -9.04
N LEU A 341 -35.16 -10.82 -8.03
CA LEU A 341 -36.61 -11.11 -8.20
C LEU A 341 -37.52 -9.87 -8.08
N TYR A 342 -36.95 -8.68 -7.96
CA TYR A 342 -37.72 -7.45 -7.92
C TYR A 342 -38.45 -7.21 -9.26
N GLY A 343 -39.79 -7.22 -9.23
CA GLY A 343 -40.64 -6.97 -10.42
C GLY A 343 -41.11 -8.19 -11.21
N VAL A 344 -40.79 -9.42 -10.78
CA VAL A 344 -41.28 -10.64 -11.45
C VAL A 344 -42.72 -10.96 -11.01
N ALA A 345 -43.69 -10.83 -11.90
CA ALA A 345 -45.07 -11.24 -11.64
C ALA A 345 -45.20 -12.78 -11.65
N SER A 346 -45.43 -13.39 -10.48
CA SER A 346 -45.43 -14.86 -10.29
C SER A 346 -46.51 -15.61 -11.06
N GLY A 347 -47.62 -14.96 -11.42
CA GLY A 347 -48.79 -15.59 -12.05
C GLY A 347 -48.58 -16.17 -13.46
N ARG A 348 -47.36 -16.12 -14.00
CA ARG A 348 -46.97 -16.73 -15.29
C ARG A 348 -45.68 -17.56 -15.20
N VAL A 349 -45.22 -17.87 -14.00
CA VAL A 349 -44.01 -18.68 -13.80
C VAL A 349 -44.40 -20.12 -13.53
N SER A 350 -43.85 -21.05 -14.31
CA SER A 350 -43.98 -22.49 -14.06
C SER A 350 -42.61 -23.07 -13.77
N LEU A 351 -42.53 -23.91 -12.75
CA LEU A 351 -41.33 -24.69 -12.48
C LEU A 351 -41.25 -25.83 -13.50
N LEU A 352 -40.17 -25.84 -14.29
CA LEU A 352 -39.93 -26.84 -15.33
C LEU A 352 -38.87 -27.87 -14.92
N GLN A 353 -37.96 -27.47 -14.04
CA GLN A 353 -36.79 -28.26 -13.67
C GLN A 353 -36.33 -27.89 -12.27
N THR A 354 -35.84 -28.89 -11.54
CA THR A 354 -35.17 -28.69 -10.26
C THR A 354 -33.71 -29.05 -10.42
N VAL A 355 -32.82 -28.18 -9.96
CA VAL A 355 -31.37 -28.40 -9.94
C VAL A 355 -30.88 -28.29 -8.50
N VAL A 356 -30.19 -29.31 -8.02
CA VAL A 356 -29.53 -29.33 -6.70
C VAL A 356 -28.03 -29.44 -6.92
N LEU A 357 -27.27 -28.57 -6.26
CA LEU A 357 -25.82 -28.67 -6.18
C LEU A 357 -25.46 -29.39 -4.88
N GLU A 358 -24.91 -30.59 -4.98
CA GLU A 358 -24.39 -31.32 -3.82
C GLU A 358 -22.96 -30.83 -3.55
N ALA A 359 -22.78 -30.01 -2.50
CA ALA A 359 -21.46 -29.66 -2.01
C ALA A 359 -20.86 -30.88 -1.29
N GLY A 360 -19.74 -31.39 -1.81
CA GLY A 360 -18.99 -32.51 -1.25
C GLY A 360 -18.17 -32.15 -0.02
#